data_AF-A0A178GTZ5-F1
#
_entry.id   AF-A0A178GTZ5-F1
#
_cell.length_a   1.000
_cell.length_b   1.000
_cell.length_c   1.000
_cell.angle_alpha   90.00
_cell.angle_beta   90.00
_cell.angle_gamma   90.00
#
_symmetry.space_group_name_H-M   'P 1'
#
loop_
_entity.id
_entity.type
_entity.pdbx_description
1 polymer ?
#
loop_
_entity_poly.entity_id
_entity_poly.type
_entity_poly.pdbx_seq_one_letter_code
_entity_poly.pdbx_strand_id
1 'polypeptide(L)' 'MANASIALSKETLEDLTRLSKVKKQPVQELIEELVQEAVEHEEDMALLKLSIQRNVPGAETVDFEDIKWD' A
#
# COMPACT_ATOMS: atom_id res chain seq x y z
N MET A 1 -6.38 18.65 -5.12
CA MET A 1 -6.84 17.26 -4.97
C MET A 1 -6.78 16.61 -6.33
N ALA A 2 -6.02 15.54 -6.47
CA ALA A 2 -6.05 14.73 -7.67
C ALA A 2 -7.33 13.90 -7.65
N ASN A 3 -8.10 13.89 -8.74
CA ASN A 3 -9.28 13.04 -8.87
C ASN A 3 -8.94 11.90 -9.83
N ALA A 4 -9.14 10.68 -9.37
CA ALA A 4 -9.05 9.47 -10.17
C ALA A 4 -10.42 8.77 -10.19
N SER A 5 -10.74 8.11 -11.31
CA SER A 5 -11.93 7.27 -11.43
C SER A 5 -11.48 5.83 -11.60
N ILE A 6 -12.00 4.94 -10.76
CA ILE A 6 -11.71 3.51 -10.79
C ILE A 6 -13.02 2.78 -11.08
N ALA A 7 -13.04 1.97 -12.13
CA ALA A 7 -14.16 1.10 -12.42
C ALA A 7 -14.06 -0.17 -11.57
N LEU A 8 -15.03 -0.36 -10.67
CA LEU A 8 -15.14 -1.58 -9.85
C LEU A 8 -16.24 -2.47 -10.39
N SER A 9 -16.08 -3.79 -10.22
CA SER A 9 -17.15 -4.73 -10.53
C SER A 9 -18.37 -4.46 -9.64
N LYS A 10 -19.56 -4.85 -10.12
CA LYS A 10 -20.79 -4.72 -9.34
C LYS A 10 -20.70 -5.47 -8.01
N GLU A 11 -20.15 -6.69 -8.04
CA GLU A 11 -19.95 -7.52 -6.84
C GLU A 11 -19.06 -6.83 -5.81
N THR A 12 -17.92 -6.30 -6.25
CA THR A 12 -17.00 -5.53 -5.39
C THR A 12 -17.69 -4.31 -4.77
N LEU A 13 -18.51 -3.58 -5.53
CA LEU A 13 -19.27 -2.43 -5.01
C LEU A 13 -20.31 -2.85 -3.96
N GLU A 14 -20.99 -3.98 -4.16
CA GLU A 14 -21.95 -4.51 -3.19
C GLU A 14 -21.26 -4.89 -1.88
N ASP A 15 -20.10 -5.53 -1.95
CA ASP A 15 -19.34 -5.93 -0.77
C ASP A 15 -18.73 -4.73 -0.04
N LEU A 16 -18.20 -3.73 -0.75
CA LEU A 16 -17.76 -2.46 -0.17
C LEU A 16 -18.91 -1.73 0.53
N THR A 17 -20.11 -1.75 -0.07
CA THR A 17 -21.31 -1.16 0.53
C THR A 17 -21.77 -1.90 1.79
N ARG A 18 -21.58 -3.23 1.84
CA ARG A 18 -21.86 -4.01 3.06
C ARG A 18 -20.82 -3.70 4.13
N LEU A 19 -19.54 -3.68 3.77
CA LEU A 19 -18.44 -3.42 4.67
C LEU A 19 -18.50 -2.00 5.27
N SER A 20 -18.87 -1.00 4.46
CA SER A 20 -19.05 0.38 4.92
C SER A 20 -20.12 0.51 6.00
N LYS A 21 -21.22 -0.25 5.89
CA LYS A 21 -22.28 -0.32 6.92
C LYS A 21 -21.78 -0.97 8.21
N VAL A 22 -20.99 -2.04 8.11
CA VAL A 22 -20.40 -2.73 9.27
C VAL A 22 -19.41 -1.82 10.00
N LYS A 23 -18.53 -1.15 9.26
CA LYS A 23 -17.55 -0.19 9.79
C LYS A 23 -18.16 1.16 10.19
N LYS A 24 -19.41 1.43 9.80
CA LYS A 24 -20.11 2.72 10.00
C LYS A 24 -19.31 3.90 9.42
N GLN A 25 -18.79 3.71 8.22
CA GLN A 25 -17.92 4.66 7.53
C GLN A 25 -18.46 4.92 6.11
N PRO A 26 -18.26 6.10 5.51
CA PRO A 26 -18.57 6.34 4.11
C PRO A 26 -17.81 5.40 3.17
N VAL A 27 -18.45 4.96 2.08
CA VAL A 27 -17.84 4.04 1.10
C VAL A 27 -16.59 4.64 0.48
N GLN A 28 -16.56 5.95 0.24
CA GLN A 28 -15.41 6.62 -0.34
C GLN A 28 -14.20 6.60 0.59
N GLU A 29 -14.39 6.97 1.87
CA GLU A 29 -13.30 6.93 2.87
C GLU A 29 -12.77 5.50 3.06
N LEU A 30 -13.66 4.50 3.07
CA LEU A 30 -13.26 3.09 3.13
C LEU A 30 -12.42 2.67 1.91
N ILE A 31 -12.77 3.13 0.71
CA ILE A 31 -11.98 2.83 -0.50
C ILE A 31 -10.61 3.50 -0.40
N GLU A 32 -10.53 4.74 0.07
CA GLU A 32 -9.26 5.45 0.24
C GLU A 32 -8.35 4.72 1.23
N GLU A 33 -8.87 4.30 2.39
CA GLU A 33 -8.12 3.49 3.36
C GLU A 33 -7.61 2.18 2.77
N LEU A 34 -8.46 1.42 2.08
CA LEU A 34 -8.09 0.13 1.49
C LEU A 34 -7.04 0.28 0.38
N VAL A 35 -7.15 1.34 -0.42
CA VAL A 35 -6.15 1.64 -1.46
C VAL A 35 -4.83 2.05 -0.82
N GLN A 36 -4.84 2.87 0.22
CA GLN A 36 -3.63 3.25 0.94
C GLN A 36 -2.95 2.03 1.57
N GLU A 37 -3.70 1.19 2.29
CA GLU A 37 -3.18 -0.03 2.91
C GLU A 37 -2.58 -0.98 1.86
N ALA A 38 -3.22 -1.13 0.69
CA ALA A 38 -2.70 -1.94 -0.40
C ALA A 38 -1.39 -1.38 -1.00
N VAL A 39 -1.27 -0.06 -1.10
CA VAL A 39 -0.04 0.59 -1.58
C VAL A 39 1.08 0.41 -0.57
N GLU A 40 0.84 0.71 0.71
CA GLU A 40 1.83 0.55 1.79
C GLU A 40 2.33 -0.90 1.86
N HIS A 41 1.41 -1.89 1.77
CA HIS A 41 1.80 -3.30 1.78
C HIS A 41 2.63 -3.71 0.55
N GLU A 42 2.33 -3.20 -0.64
CA GLU A 42 3.12 -3.52 -1.85
C GLU A 42 4.50 -2.84 -1.79
N GLU A 43 4.59 -1.63 -1.24
CA GLU A 43 5.86 -0.93 -1.00
C GLU A 43 6.75 -1.72 -0.02
N ASP A 44 6.18 -2.17 1.10
CA ASP A 44 6.88 -3.01 2.07
C ASP A 44 7.37 -4.32 1.45
N MET A 45 6.52 -4.97 0.64
CA MET A 45 6.91 -6.20 -0.06
C MET A 45 7.99 -5.96 -1.10
N ALA A 46 7.97 -4.83 -1.81
CA ALA A 46 9.01 -4.45 -2.75
C ALA A 46 10.35 -4.20 -2.04
N LEU A 47 10.33 -3.49 -0.91
CA LEU A 47 11.51 -3.27 -0.07
C LEU A 47 12.06 -4.59 0.48
N LEU A 48 11.20 -5.48 0.95
CA LEU A 48 11.59 -6.79 1.45
C LEU A 48 12.24 -7.66 0.36
N LYS A 49 11.67 -7.69 -0.84
CA LYS A 49 12.26 -8.38 -2.01
C LYS A 49 13.64 -7.83 -2.34
N LEU A 50 13.81 -6.51 -2.36
CA LEU A 50 15.10 -5.85 -2.62
C LEU A 50 16.13 -6.19 -1.52
N SER A 51 15.72 -6.16 -0.26
CA SER A 51 16.57 -6.53 0.88
C SER A 51 17.02 -7.98 0.80
N ILE A 52 16.14 -8.92 0.46
CA ILE A 52 16.49 -10.33 0.26
C ILE A 52 17.51 -10.48 -0.89
N GLN A 53 17.30 -9.80 -2.02
CA GLN A 53 18.22 -9.87 -3.16
C GLN A 53 19.61 -9.28 -2.84
N ARG A 54 19.65 -8.24 -1.99
CA ARG A 54 20.89 -7.56 -1.58
C ARG A 54 21.59 -8.25 -0.40
N ASN A 55 20.88 -9.06 0.38
CA ASN A 55 21.42 -9.81 1.52
C ASN A 55 22.21 -11.05 1.05
N VAL A 56 23.35 -10.80 0.39
CA VAL A 56 24.29 -11.82 -0.08
C VAL A 56 25.56 -11.80 0.77
N PRO A 57 26.26 -12.94 0.95
CA PRO A 57 27.54 -12.97 1.66
C PRO A 57 28.55 -12.01 1.02
N GLY A 58 29.05 -11.05 1.80
CA GLY A 58 29.97 -10.00 1.32
C GLY A 58 29.31 -8.71 0.84
N ALA A 59 27.99 -8.57 0.97
CA ALA A 59 27.31 -7.30 0.75
C ALA A 59 27.76 -6.25 1.76
N GLU A 60 28.07 -5.06 1.26
CA GLU A 60 28.43 -3.90 2.09
C GLU A 60 27.17 -3.38 2.79
N THR A 61 27.22 -3.30 4.13
CA THR A 61 26.15 -2.70 4.92
C THR A 61 26.46 -1.21 5.01
N VAL A 62 25.56 -0.38 4.49
CA VAL A 62 25.68 1.08 4.56
C VAL A 62 24.78 1.56 5.69
N ASP A 63 25.35 2.27 6.66
CA ASP A 63 24.58 2.84 7.76
C ASP A 63 23.67 3.96 7.24
N PHE A 64 22.46 4.03 7.79
CA PHE A 64 21.46 5.02 7.36
C PHE A 64 21.97 6.47 7.48
N GLU A 65 22.86 6.72 8.44
CA GLU A 65 23.49 8.03 8.70
C GLU A 65 24.45 8.47 7.58
N ASP A 66 24.97 7.52 6.79
CA ASP A 66 25.86 7.79 5.66
C ASP A 66 25.09 8.10 4.36
N ILE A 67 23.78 7.89 4.35
CA ILE A 67 22.92 8.18 3.20
C ILE A 67 22.46 9.63 3.26
N LYS A 68 23.09 10.48 2.45
CA LYS A 68 22.63 11.86 2.22
C LYS A 68 21.43 11.84 1.28
N TRP A 69 20.24 12.02 1.83
CA TRP A 69 19.03 12.27 1.08
C TRP A 69 18.96 13.78 0.78
N ASP A 70 19.27 14.17 -0.46
CA ASP A 70 19.01 15.53 -0.97
C ASP A 70 17.54 15.69 -1.40
#